data_AF-A0A7C4S8H8-F1
#
_entry.id   AF-A0A7C4S8H8-F1
#
_cell.length_a   1.000
_cell.length_b   1.000
_cell.length_c   1.000
_cell.angle_alpha   90.00
_cell.angle_beta   90.00
_cell.angle_gamma   90.00
#
_symmetry.space_group_name_H-M   'P 1'
#
loop_
_entity.id
_entity.type
_entity.pdbx_description
1 polymer ?
#
loop_
_entity_poly.entity_id
_entity_poly.type
_entity_poly.pdbx_seq_one_letter_code
_entity_poly.pdbx_strand_id
1 'polypeptide(L)' 'MPIYVIHQHFAKKAGLHYDLRIEMEGVLKSWAMRKEPPAVKGVKRLCIPQA' A
#
# COMPACT_ATOMS: atom_id res chain seq x y z
N MET A 1 11.11 -16.59 -2.04
CA MET A 1 11.36 -15.27 -2.64
C MET A 1 10.38 -14.29 -2.00
N PRO A 2 10.84 -13.14 -1.50
CA PRO A 2 9.96 -12.18 -0.85
C PRO A 2 8.91 -11.65 -1.83
N ILE A 3 7.65 -11.62 -1.39
CA ILE A 3 6.53 -11.14 -2.20
C ILE A 3 6.13 -9.72 -1.81
N TYR A 4 5.67 -8.96 -2.79
CA TYR A 4 4.97 -7.71 -2.55
C TYR A 4 3.74 -7.61 -3.44
N VAL A 5 2.75 -6.84 -2.99
CA VAL A 5 1.55 -6.56 -3.76
C VAL A 5 1.04 -5.16 -3.47
N ILE A 6 0.44 -4.53 -4.47
CA ILE A 6 -0.31 -3.28 -4.31
C ILE A 6 -1.75 -3.57 -4.75
N HIS A 7 -2.70 -3.45 -3.83
CA HIS A 7 -4.13 -3.59 -4.14
C HIS A 7 -4.76 -2.22 -4.33
N GLN A 8 -5.44 -2.01 -5.45
CA GLN A 8 -6.36 -0.89 -5.60
C GLN A 8 -7.68 -1.25 -4.92
N HIS A 9 -8.06 -0.47 -3.91
CA HIS A 9 -9.16 -0.79 -3.02
C HIS A 9 -10.23 0.31 -3.04
N PHE A 10 -11.39 -0.01 -3.61
CA PHE A 10 -12.59 0.81 -3.56
C PHE A 10 -13.43 0.47 -2.32
N ALA A 11 -13.01 0.96 -1.15
CA ALA A 11 -13.74 0.70 0.09
C ALA A 11 -14.96 1.61 0.22
N LYS A 12 -16.08 1.07 0.72
CA LYS A 12 -17.32 1.82 0.91
C LYS A 12 -17.18 3.04 1.83
N LYS A 13 -16.42 2.92 2.92
CA LYS A 13 -16.24 4.00 3.92
C LYS A 13 -15.01 4.85 3.65
N ALA A 14 -13.88 4.23 3.32
CA ALA A 14 -12.63 4.95 3.11
C ALA A 14 -12.49 5.55 1.71
N GLY A 15 -13.33 5.15 0.75
CA GLY A 15 -13.18 5.50 -0.65
C GLY A 15 -12.03 4.74 -1.32
N LEU A 16 -11.60 5.25 -2.48
CA LEU A 16 -10.47 4.70 -3.23
C LEU A 16 -9.15 4.93 -2.47
N HIS A 17 -8.41 3.86 -2.27
CA HIS A 17 -7.04 3.88 -1.76
C HIS A 17 -6.25 2.68 -2.29
N TYR A 18 -4.97 2.63 -1.95
CA TYR A 18 -4.06 1.58 -2.38
C TYR A 18 -3.37 0.96 -1.17
N ASP A 19 -3.46 -0.35 -1.02
CA ASP A 19 -2.81 -1.08 0.06
C ASP A 19 -1.51 -1.72 -0.45
N LEU A 20 -0.37 -1.23 0.04
CA LEU A 20 0.94 -1.85 -0.18
C LEU A 20 1.17 -2.91 0.88
N ARG A 21 1.53 -4.12 0.45
CA ARG A 21 1.88 -5.23 1.32
C ARG A 21 3.24 -5.80 0.92
N ILE A 22 4.12 -5.95 1.89
CA ILE A 22 5.46 -6.51 1.70
C ILE A 22 5.65 -7.63 2.69
N GLU A 23 6.11 -8.79 2.21
CA GLU A 23 6.48 -9.90 3.08
C GLU A 23 7.75 -9.54 3.87
N MET A 24 7.62 -9.53 5.18
CA MET A 24 8.71 -9.31 6.12
C MET A 24 8.48 -10.22 7.32
N GLU A 25 9.48 -11.04 7.67
CA GLU A 25 9.41 -11.95 8.83
C GLU A 25 8.23 -12.95 8.75
N GLY A 26 7.90 -13.43 7.54
CA GLY A 26 6.82 -14.39 7.33
C GLY A 26 5.40 -13.80 7.43
N VAL A 27 5.26 -12.47 7.55
CA VAL A 27 3.97 -11.77 7.55
C VAL A 27 3.92 -10.67 6.50
N LEU A 28 2.71 -10.29 6.09
CA LEU A 28 2.49 -9.15 5.19
C LEU A 28 2.33 -7.85 5.99
N LYS A 29 3.43 -7.13 6.18
CA LYS A 29 3.37 -5.76 6.69
C LYS A 29 2.62 -4.90 5.67
N SER A 30 1.66 -4.13 6.14
CA SER A 30 0.66 -3.48 5.28
C SER A 30 0.58 -1.98 5.55
N TRP A 31 0.45 -1.18 4.49
CA TRP A 31 0.27 0.26 4.56
C TRP A 31 -0.75 0.76 3.54
N ALA A 32 -1.59 1.71 3.94
CA ALA A 32 -2.55 2.36 3.05
C ALA A 32 -2.01 3.69 2.49
N MET A 33 -2.20 3.89 1.19
CA MET A 33 -1.92 5.13 0.46
C MET A 33 -3.23 5.68 -0.12
N ARG A 34 -3.55 6.95 0.17
CA ARG A 34 -4.75 7.62 -0.36
C ARG A 34 -4.64 8.04 -1.82
N LYS A 35 -3.40 8.14 -2.32
CA LYS A 35 -3.09 8.50 -3.71
C LYS A 35 -2.50 7.29 -4.40
N GLU A 36 -2.54 7.30 -5.72
CA GLU A 36 -1.91 6.29 -6.55
C GLU A 36 -0.42 6.11 -6.21
N PRO A 37 0.09 4.87 -6.33
CA PRO A 37 1.51 4.57 -6.20
C PRO A 37 2.35 5.44 -7.14
N PRO A 38 3.54 5.90 -6.73
CA PRO A 38 4.43 6.65 -7.61
C PRO A 38 4.83 5.84 -8.85
N ALA A 39 4.56 6.35 -10.04
CA ALA A 39 5.09 5.80 -11.30
C ALA A 39 6.47 6.38 -11.67
N VAL A 40 6.89 7.47 -11.00
CA VAL A 40 8.11 8.21 -11.30
C VAL A 40 8.97 8.34 -10.04
N LYS A 41 10.29 8.15 -10.20
CA LYS A 41 11.26 8.30 -9.11
C LYS A 41 11.25 9.72 -8.54
N GLY A 42 11.36 9.83 -7.22
CA GLY A 42 11.43 11.11 -6.50
C GLY A 42 10.07 11.62 -5.98
N VAL A 43 8.96 11.06 -6.46
CA VAL A 43 7.62 11.40 -5.95
C VAL A 43 7.36 10.70 -4.61
N LYS A 44 7.12 11.49 -3.56
CA LYS A 44 6.84 10.98 -2.21
C LYS A 44 5.33 10.80 -1.99
N ARG A 45 4.95 9.76 -1.25
CA ARG A 45 3.57 9.47 -0.82
C ARG A 45 3.55 9.17 0.66
N LEU A 46 2.47 9.61 1.32
CA LEU A 46 2.21 9.25 2.70
C LEU A 46 1.59 7.86 2.73
N CYS A 47 2.20 6.97 3.53
CA CYS A 47 1.74 5.62 3.79
C CYS A 47 1.34 5.52 5.26
N ILE A 48 0.11 5.06 5.53
CA ILE A 48 -0.39 4.87 6.89
C ILE A 48 -0.24 3.38 7.25
N PRO A 49 0.53 3.02 8.29
CA PRO A 49 0.62 1.63 8.73
C PRO A 49 -0.76 1.07 9.07
N GLN A 50 -1.03 -0.15 8.61
CA GLN A 50 -2.18 -0.93 9.02
C GLN A 50 -1.74 -1.95 10.08
N ALA A 51 -2.62 -2.22 11.03
CA ALA A 51 -2.42 -3.25 12.04
C ALA A 51 -2.52 -4.66 11.43
#